data_AF-A0A971LNW6-F1
#
_entry.id   AF-A0A971LNW6-F1
#
_cell.length_a   1.000
_cell.length_b   1.000
_cell.length_c   1.000
_cell.angle_alpha   90.00
_cell.angle_beta   90.00
_cell.angle_gamma   90.00
#
_symmetry.space_group_name_H-M   'P 1'
#
loop_
_entity.id
_entity.type
_entity.pdbx_description
1 polymer ?
#
loop_
_entity_poly.entity_id
_entity_poly.type
_entity_poly.pdbx_seq_one_letter_code
_entity_poly.pdbx_strand_id
1 'polypeptide(L)'
;MLYLEPLQMPENVEYDRDSYSPHYGRFEIGPLEPGFGTTIGNILRRVLLSSVQGSAVRFIRIEGLHHEFSPIPGTNSDYIDLILRVKQLVVFSTSVDEVTIVLEHKGKGVVTAKMIQDNPNIRIINKDLYLLEVTEDIDIKIEMIVGNGRGYVSASEQNMEEKAVGFIPIDSIYSPILKVNFSVSHQRVKERMNFDKLILEIHSNGSVEPIVALFLSAKILRDMVGKISRFETEPQYIREVELDPELEEMERILALPVREIELTVRAANCLAAAEIETIGDLVSKTEAQMLKYRNFGKKSLEEIVQKLTKYDLHLGMDVDGIENQIADARSRGIRIEDMPKVKNEEEKPAPEETEDEVPAPPRKPVPPSKKKVKNAT
;
A
#
# COMPACT_ATOMS: atom_id res chain seq x y z
N MET A 1 17.16 19.96 -9.11
CA MET A 1 16.32 18.75 -9.02
C MET A 1 17.23 17.59 -8.68
N LEU A 2 16.91 16.85 -7.62
CA LEU A 2 17.56 15.59 -7.32
C LEU A 2 16.79 14.51 -8.09
N TYR A 3 17.49 13.78 -8.96
CA TYR A 3 16.94 12.65 -9.71
C TYR A 3 17.38 11.35 -9.04
N LEU A 4 16.44 10.45 -8.78
CA LEU A 4 16.70 9.15 -8.16
C LEU A 4 16.64 8.06 -9.23
N GLU A 5 17.59 7.13 -9.22
CA GLU A 5 17.47 5.90 -10.00
C GLU A 5 16.22 5.11 -9.55
N PRO A 6 15.51 4.45 -10.47
CA PRO A 6 14.32 3.69 -10.13
C PRO A 6 14.68 2.48 -9.28
N LEU A 7 13.91 2.25 -8.23
CA LEU A 7 14.01 1.08 -7.36
C LEU A 7 12.96 0.06 -7.78
N GLN A 8 13.29 -1.24 -7.84
CA GLN A 8 12.28 -2.27 -8.07
C GLN A 8 11.26 -2.28 -6.91
N MET A 9 10.05 -1.84 -7.22
CA MET A 9 8.89 -1.94 -6.32
C MET A 9 8.23 -3.31 -6.48
N PRO A 10 7.58 -3.84 -5.42
CA PRO A 10 6.85 -5.09 -5.52
C PRO A 10 5.67 -4.90 -6.48
N GLU A 11 5.56 -5.79 -7.48
CA GLU A 11 4.54 -5.70 -8.52
C GLU A 11 3.21 -6.29 -8.06
N ASN A 12 3.26 -7.45 -7.41
CA ASN A 12 2.07 -8.18 -6.97
C ASN A 12 2.25 -8.73 -5.55
N VAL A 13 1.12 -8.86 -4.86
CA VAL A 13 1.02 -9.63 -3.61
C VAL A 13 0.16 -10.84 -3.93
N GLU A 14 0.81 -11.99 -4.11
CA GLU A 14 0.13 -13.25 -4.32
C GLU A 14 -0.12 -13.93 -2.97
N TYR A 15 -1.17 -14.74 -2.90
CA TYR A 15 -1.40 -15.60 -1.75
C TYR A 15 -1.82 -16.98 -2.21
N ASP A 16 -1.41 -17.98 -1.44
CA ASP A 16 -1.77 -19.36 -1.71
C ASP A 16 -3.24 -19.59 -1.35
N ARG A 17 -4.07 -19.79 -2.38
CA ARG A 17 -5.52 -19.98 -2.22
C ARG A 17 -5.87 -21.31 -1.58
N ASP A 18 -5.02 -22.33 -1.72
CA ASP A 18 -5.31 -23.68 -1.22
C ASP A 18 -5.11 -23.75 0.29
N SER A 19 -4.12 -23.03 0.82
CA SER A 19 -3.86 -22.95 2.26
C SER A 19 -4.60 -21.82 2.98
N TYR A 20 -5.20 -20.87 2.24
CA TYR A 20 -5.86 -19.71 2.85
C TYR A 20 -7.09 -20.09 3.68
N SER A 21 -7.15 -19.55 4.90
CA SER A 21 -8.31 -19.65 5.79
C SER A 21 -8.44 -18.36 6.63
N PRO A 22 -9.57 -18.16 7.33
CA PRO A 22 -9.70 -17.05 8.28
C PRO A 22 -8.64 -17.04 9.40
N HIS A 23 -7.96 -18.17 9.62
CA HIS A 23 -6.94 -18.36 10.66
C HIS A 23 -5.50 -18.38 10.13
N TYR A 24 -5.29 -18.56 8.83
CA TYR A 24 -3.96 -18.69 8.25
C TYR A 24 -3.91 -18.14 6.82
N GLY A 25 -2.86 -17.38 6.51
CA GLY A 25 -2.57 -16.93 5.15
C GLY A 25 -1.08 -16.92 4.86
N ARG A 26 -0.70 -17.45 3.71
CA ARG A 26 0.66 -17.41 3.17
C ARG A 26 0.71 -16.49 1.96
N PHE A 27 1.53 -15.45 2.05
CA PHE A 27 1.65 -14.37 1.06
C PHE A 27 3.04 -14.39 0.44
N GLU A 28 3.11 -14.19 -0.87
CA GLU A 28 4.35 -13.97 -1.61
C GLU A 28 4.38 -12.54 -2.12
N ILE A 29 5.41 -11.79 -1.73
CA ILE A 29 5.62 -10.39 -2.08
C ILE A 29 6.97 -10.29 -2.80
N GLY A 30 6.93 -9.86 -4.05
CA GLY A 30 8.11 -9.73 -4.88
C GLY A 30 7.75 -9.30 -6.31
N PRO A 31 8.75 -9.05 -7.14
CA PRO A 31 10.18 -8.99 -6.81
C PRO A 31 10.54 -7.74 -5.98
N LEU A 32 11.56 -7.84 -5.12
CA LEU A 32 12.10 -6.76 -4.29
C LEU A 32 13.61 -6.64 -4.49
N GLU A 33 14.17 -5.44 -4.31
CA GLU A 33 15.62 -5.26 -4.31
C GLU A 33 16.32 -6.13 -3.24
N PRO A 34 17.58 -6.55 -3.47
CA PRO A 34 18.34 -7.36 -2.52
C PRO A 34 18.39 -6.69 -1.13
N GLY A 35 18.02 -7.44 -0.09
CA GLY A 35 17.99 -6.97 1.30
C GLY A 35 16.69 -6.28 1.72
N PHE A 36 15.86 -5.85 0.76
CA PHE A 36 14.53 -5.28 1.08
C PHE A 36 13.57 -6.35 1.57
N GLY A 37 13.68 -7.61 1.11
CA GLY A 37 12.83 -8.70 1.58
C GLY A 37 12.91 -8.88 3.10
N THR A 38 14.14 -8.88 3.64
CA THR A 38 14.37 -9.02 5.09
C THR A 38 13.90 -7.79 5.87
N THR A 39 14.13 -6.60 5.31
CA THR A 39 13.76 -5.33 5.95
C THR A 39 12.24 -5.20 6.04
N ILE A 40 11.54 -5.37 4.92
CA ILE A 40 10.08 -5.32 4.84
C ILE A 40 9.46 -6.43 5.68
N GLY A 41 9.98 -7.66 5.59
CA GLY A 41 9.49 -8.81 6.38
C GLY A 41 9.54 -8.56 7.88
N ASN A 42 10.67 -8.04 8.39
CA ASN A 42 10.81 -7.68 9.80
C ASN A 42 9.84 -6.58 10.24
N ILE A 43 9.71 -5.52 9.43
CA ILE A 43 8.83 -4.39 9.76
C ILE A 43 7.37 -4.83 9.77
N LEU A 44 6.92 -5.56 8.73
CA LEU A 44 5.56 -6.10 8.67
C LEU A 44 5.28 -7.02 9.84
N ARG A 45 6.20 -7.93 10.18
CA ARG A 45 6.08 -8.81 11.34
C ARG A 45 5.85 -8.04 12.64
N ARG A 46 6.59 -6.95 12.86
CA ARG A 46 6.43 -6.11 14.06
C ARG A 46 5.05 -5.46 14.10
N VAL A 47 4.63 -4.82 13.00
CA VAL A 47 3.35 -4.11 12.93
C VAL A 47 2.17 -5.06 13.07
N LEU A 48 2.23 -6.23 12.44
CA LEU A 48 1.19 -7.26 12.53
C LEU A 48 0.97 -7.74 13.97
N LEU A 49 2.05 -7.93 14.73
CA LEU A 49 2.00 -8.42 16.11
C LEU A 49 1.66 -7.32 17.14
N SER A 50 1.98 -6.05 16.87
CA SER A 50 1.83 -4.98 17.87
C SER A 50 0.67 -4.02 17.60
N SER A 51 0.38 -3.73 16.34
CA SER A 51 -0.37 -2.51 15.95
C SER A 51 -1.73 -2.79 15.33
N VAL A 52 -2.00 -4.05 14.94
CA VAL A 52 -3.33 -4.45 14.48
C VAL A 52 -4.30 -4.36 15.66
N GLN A 53 -5.37 -3.63 15.47
CA GLN A 53 -6.40 -3.43 16.48
C GLN A 53 -7.24 -4.70 16.61
N GLY A 54 -7.54 -5.07 17.86
CA GLY A 54 -8.45 -6.17 18.19
C GLY A 54 -9.42 -5.75 19.28
N SER A 55 -10.27 -6.70 19.68
CA SER A 55 -11.27 -6.53 20.72
C SER A 55 -11.04 -7.54 21.84
N ALA A 56 -11.27 -7.15 23.08
CA ALA A 56 -11.10 -8.01 24.25
C ALA A 56 -12.06 -7.62 25.38
N VAL A 57 -12.30 -8.55 26.30
CA VAL A 57 -13.03 -8.27 27.54
C VAL A 57 -12.11 -7.46 28.48
N ARG A 58 -12.64 -6.35 28.98
CA ARG A 58 -11.96 -5.40 29.89
C ARG A 58 -12.37 -5.58 31.33
N PHE A 59 -13.67 -5.77 31.53
CA PHE A 59 -14.26 -5.92 32.85
C PHE A 59 -15.21 -7.09 32.86
N ILE A 60 -15.30 -7.76 34.00
CA ILE A 60 -16.24 -8.84 34.26
C ILE A 60 -16.95 -8.59 35.59
N ARG A 61 -18.23 -8.92 35.66
CA ARG A 61 -19.06 -8.83 36.86
C ARG A 61 -19.90 -10.10 36.94
N ILE A 62 -19.94 -10.70 38.11
CA ILE A 62 -20.79 -11.86 38.40
C ILE A 62 -21.73 -11.46 39.51
N GLU A 63 -23.01 -11.74 39.34
CA GLU A 63 -24.01 -11.41 40.36
C GLU A 63 -23.72 -12.11 41.68
N GLY A 64 -23.73 -11.36 42.79
CA GLY A 64 -23.44 -11.87 44.13
C GLY A 64 -21.95 -11.95 44.52
N LEU A 65 -21.02 -11.76 43.58
CA LEU A 65 -19.57 -11.80 43.85
C LEU A 65 -18.97 -10.40 43.77
N HIS A 66 -18.21 -10.04 44.81
CA HIS A 66 -17.67 -8.70 45.00
C HIS A 66 -16.14 -8.63 44.83
N HIS A 67 -15.46 -9.78 44.83
CA HIS A 67 -14.01 -9.88 44.66
C HIS A 67 -13.61 -11.18 43.95
N GLU A 68 -12.45 -11.16 43.32
CA GLU A 68 -11.88 -12.17 42.43
C GLU A 68 -11.31 -13.41 43.16
N PHE A 69 -11.16 -13.36 44.48
CA PHE A 69 -10.63 -14.48 45.27
C PHE A 69 -11.71 -15.42 45.82
N SER A 70 -12.97 -15.22 45.41
CA SER A 70 -14.08 -16.06 45.87
C SER A 70 -14.34 -17.21 44.90
N PRO A 71 -14.70 -18.42 45.42
CA PRO A 71 -15.29 -19.45 44.58
C PRO A 71 -16.65 -18.97 44.04
N ILE A 72 -17.03 -19.39 42.84
CA ILE A 72 -18.36 -19.10 42.30
C ILE A 72 -19.32 -20.16 42.88
N PRO A 73 -20.25 -19.81 43.78
CA PRO A 73 -21.12 -20.78 44.45
C PRO A 73 -21.88 -21.63 43.43
N GLY A 74 -22.07 -22.92 43.73
CA GLY A 74 -22.83 -23.84 42.87
C GLY A 74 -22.17 -24.18 41.53
N THR A 75 -20.88 -23.89 41.35
CA THR A 75 -20.10 -24.25 40.15
C THR A 75 -18.85 -25.04 40.49
N ASN A 76 -18.19 -25.60 39.47
CA ASN A 76 -16.93 -26.31 39.60
C ASN A 76 -15.67 -25.42 39.51
N SER A 77 -15.82 -24.09 39.44
CA SER A 77 -14.72 -23.16 39.14
C SER A 77 -14.69 -22.00 40.11
N ASP A 78 -13.50 -21.43 40.31
CA ASP A 78 -13.36 -20.14 40.99
C ASP A 78 -13.43 -18.96 40.01
N TYR A 79 -13.41 -17.74 40.54
CA TYR A 79 -13.46 -16.54 39.72
C TYR A 79 -12.19 -16.39 38.85
N ILE A 80 -11.02 -16.81 39.33
CA ILE A 80 -9.74 -16.70 38.62
C ILE A 80 -9.73 -17.62 37.40
N ASP A 81 -10.17 -18.86 37.55
CA ASP A 81 -10.34 -19.85 36.49
C ASP A 81 -11.26 -19.32 35.39
N LEU A 82 -12.37 -18.69 35.78
CA LEU A 82 -13.27 -18.05 34.83
C LEU A 82 -12.60 -16.88 34.12
N ILE A 83 -11.88 -15.99 34.83
CA ILE A 83 -11.12 -14.89 34.20
C ILE A 83 -10.13 -15.45 33.17
N LEU A 84 -9.38 -16.52 33.50
CA LEU A 84 -8.40 -17.12 32.61
C LEU A 84 -9.03 -17.70 31.34
N ARG A 85 -10.24 -18.26 31.43
CA ARG A 85 -10.98 -18.76 30.26
C ARG A 85 -11.61 -17.62 29.47
N VAL A 86 -12.16 -16.61 30.12
CA VAL A 86 -12.70 -15.39 29.47
C VAL A 86 -11.61 -14.65 28.70
N LYS A 87 -10.35 -14.65 29.17
CA LYS A 87 -9.20 -14.12 28.41
C LYS A 87 -8.94 -14.86 27.09
N GLN A 88 -9.38 -16.11 26.95
CA GLN A 88 -9.28 -16.89 25.71
C GLN A 88 -10.46 -16.64 24.75
N LEU A 89 -11.47 -15.87 25.17
CA LEU A 89 -12.60 -15.52 24.33
C LEU A 89 -12.15 -14.63 23.17
N VAL A 90 -12.40 -15.09 21.94
CA VAL A 90 -12.13 -14.32 20.72
C VAL A 90 -13.39 -13.55 20.36
N VAL A 91 -13.33 -12.24 20.59
CA VAL A 91 -14.41 -11.30 20.30
C VAL A 91 -14.00 -10.35 19.18
N PHE A 92 -14.98 -9.94 18.38
CA PHE A 92 -14.85 -8.90 17.37
C PHE A 92 -15.93 -7.85 17.61
N SER A 93 -15.52 -6.59 17.81
CA SER A 93 -16.41 -5.45 18.01
C SER A 93 -16.38 -4.50 16.82
N THR A 94 -17.56 -4.15 16.31
CA THR A 94 -17.74 -3.08 15.32
C THR A 94 -17.97 -1.72 15.95
N SER A 95 -18.20 -1.65 17.26
CA SER A 95 -18.42 -0.41 18.00
C SER A 95 -17.10 0.27 18.36
N VAL A 96 -17.08 1.61 18.33
CA VAL A 96 -15.96 2.40 18.87
C VAL A 96 -16.00 2.40 20.40
N ASP A 97 -17.21 2.53 20.96
CA ASP A 97 -17.45 2.55 22.39
C ASP A 97 -17.48 1.13 22.99
N GLU A 98 -17.28 1.06 24.30
CA GLU A 98 -17.38 -0.18 25.05
C GLU A 98 -18.82 -0.75 24.99
N VAL A 99 -18.92 -2.06 24.85
CA VAL A 99 -20.21 -2.76 24.76
C VAL A 99 -20.32 -3.81 25.85
N THR A 100 -21.41 -3.78 26.60
CA THR A 100 -21.73 -4.80 27.59
C THR A 100 -22.39 -5.99 26.92
N ILE A 101 -21.88 -7.18 27.19
CA ILE A 101 -22.46 -8.48 26.81
C ILE A 101 -22.83 -9.24 28.09
N VAL A 102 -23.88 -10.06 27.99
CA VAL A 102 -24.43 -10.77 29.14
C VAL A 102 -24.50 -12.26 28.81
N LEU A 103 -24.11 -13.09 29.77
CA LEU A 103 -24.33 -14.53 29.76
C LEU A 103 -25.27 -14.87 30.91
N GLU A 104 -26.36 -15.56 30.59
CA GLU A 104 -27.33 -16.07 31.56
C GLU A 104 -27.47 -17.58 31.40
N HIS A 105 -27.38 -18.32 32.50
CA HIS A 105 -27.59 -19.77 32.54
C HIS A 105 -28.49 -20.12 33.72
N LYS A 106 -29.40 -21.07 33.50
CA LYS A 106 -30.36 -21.52 34.51
C LYS A 106 -30.22 -23.02 34.75
N GLY A 107 -30.09 -23.38 36.02
CA GLY A 107 -29.96 -24.76 36.47
C GLY A 107 -28.59 -25.36 36.15
N LYS A 108 -28.54 -26.70 36.19
CA LYS A 108 -27.30 -27.46 36.06
C LYS A 108 -26.87 -27.62 34.61
N GLY A 109 -25.58 -27.48 34.34
CA GLY A 109 -25.03 -27.76 33.03
C GLY A 109 -23.69 -27.08 32.73
N VAL A 110 -23.13 -27.45 31.59
CA VAL A 110 -21.89 -26.87 31.05
C VAL A 110 -22.20 -25.52 30.40
N VAL A 111 -21.49 -24.48 30.82
CA VAL A 111 -21.56 -23.13 30.27
C VAL A 111 -20.44 -22.92 29.26
N THR A 112 -20.83 -22.56 28.04
CA THR A 112 -19.91 -22.26 26.93
C THR A 112 -20.12 -20.84 26.42
N ALA A 113 -19.16 -20.32 25.67
CA ALA A 113 -19.23 -18.99 25.05
C ALA A 113 -20.43 -18.83 24.10
N LYS A 114 -21.00 -19.93 23.58
CA LYS A 114 -22.24 -19.92 22.78
C LYS A 114 -23.45 -19.38 23.55
N MET A 115 -23.45 -19.47 24.88
CA MET A 115 -24.55 -19.01 25.73
C MET A 115 -24.53 -17.50 26.00
N ILE A 116 -23.49 -16.79 25.54
CA ILE A 116 -23.47 -15.32 25.59
C ILE A 116 -24.54 -14.80 24.63
N GLN A 117 -25.35 -13.85 25.09
CA GLN A 117 -26.42 -13.25 24.31
C GLN A 117 -25.88 -12.55 23.06
N ASP A 118 -26.53 -12.76 21.92
CA ASP A 118 -26.16 -12.11 20.67
C ASP A 118 -26.33 -10.58 20.79
N ASN A 119 -25.35 -9.84 20.30
CA ASN A 119 -25.37 -8.38 20.28
C ASN A 119 -25.02 -7.91 18.86
N PRO A 120 -25.73 -6.92 18.28
CA PRO A 120 -25.50 -6.49 16.90
C PRO A 120 -24.07 -5.98 16.64
N ASN A 121 -23.38 -5.48 17.68
CA ASN A 121 -22.04 -4.91 17.56
C ASN A 121 -20.93 -5.88 17.95
N ILE A 122 -21.25 -7.04 18.54
CA ILE A 122 -20.26 -7.99 19.06
C ILE A 122 -20.47 -9.35 18.42
N ARG A 123 -19.40 -9.89 17.84
CA ARG A 123 -19.35 -11.25 17.31
C ARG A 123 -18.36 -12.09 18.11
N ILE A 124 -18.85 -13.19 18.68
CA ILE A 124 -18.03 -14.21 19.34
C ILE A 124 -17.67 -15.28 18.31
N ILE A 125 -16.38 -15.60 18.22
CA ILE A 125 -15.83 -16.45 17.16
C ILE A 125 -15.68 -17.89 17.66
N ASN A 126 -15.03 -18.10 18.80
CA ASN A 126 -14.88 -19.40 19.44
C ASN A 126 -16.05 -19.71 20.39
N LYS A 127 -17.24 -19.95 19.81
CA LYS A 127 -18.47 -20.23 20.57
C LYS A 127 -18.41 -21.53 21.39
N ASP A 128 -17.54 -22.45 21.01
CA ASP A 128 -17.28 -23.73 21.66
C ASP A 128 -16.43 -23.63 22.93
N LEU A 129 -15.86 -22.46 23.23
CA LEU A 129 -15.03 -22.25 24.41
C LEU A 129 -15.81 -22.58 25.70
N TYR A 130 -15.26 -23.53 26.47
CA TYR A 130 -15.74 -23.87 27.81
C TYR A 130 -15.41 -22.75 28.80
N LEU A 131 -16.41 -22.30 29.56
CA LEU A 131 -16.25 -21.27 30.58
C LEU A 131 -16.29 -21.84 31.99
N LEU A 132 -17.36 -22.57 32.34
CA LEU A 132 -17.52 -23.23 33.65
C LEU A 132 -18.62 -24.29 33.59
N GLU A 133 -18.82 -25.05 34.66
CA GLU A 133 -19.95 -25.97 34.81
C GLU A 133 -20.71 -25.64 36.09
N VAL A 134 -22.04 -25.52 35.97
CA VAL A 134 -22.95 -25.33 37.10
C VAL A 134 -23.37 -26.70 37.62
N THR A 135 -22.99 -26.99 38.87
CA THR A 135 -23.18 -28.30 39.51
C THR A 135 -24.45 -28.34 40.37
N GLU A 136 -24.88 -27.18 40.87
CA GLU A 136 -26.08 -26.98 41.67
C GLU A 136 -27.20 -26.33 40.84
N ASP A 137 -28.44 -26.42 41.31
CA ASP A 137 -29.59 -25.85 40.59
C ASP A 137 -29.71 -24.36 40.92
N ILE A 138 -28.80 -23.56 40.36
CA ILE A 138 -28.70 -22.12 40.57
C ILE A 138 -28.73 -21.35 39.25
N ASP A 139 -29.19 -20.11 39.30
CA ASP A 139 -29.15 -19.19 38.17
C ASP A 139 -27.85 -18.38 38.22
N ILE A 140 -27.13 -18.30 37.11
CA ILE A 140 -25.89 -17.54 36.98
C ILE A 140 -26.06 -16.46 35.93
N LYS A 141 -25.67 -15.24 36.31
CA LYS A 141 -25.58 -14.09 35.43
C LYS A 141 -24.17 -13.49 35.48
N ILE A 142 -23.55 -13.41 34.30
CA ILE A 142 -22.22 -12.84 34.10
C ILE A 142 -22.35 -11.69 33.10
N GLU A 143 -21.86 -10.53 33.48
CA GLU A 143 -21.76 -9.36 32.60
C GLU A 143 -20.30 -9.11 32.28
N MET A 144 -20.01 -8.88 31.00
CA MET A 144 -18.67 -8.57 30.52
C MET A 144 -18.72 -7.30 29.69
N ILE A 145 -17.72 -6.44 29.85
CA ILE A 145 -17.57 -5.24 29.03
C ILE A 145 -16.46 -5.51 28.02
N VAL A 146 -16.80 -5.46 26.74
CA VAL A 146 -15.86 -5.59 25.63
C VAL A 146 -15.44 -4.21 25.16
N GLY A 147 -14.15 -4.04 24.90
CA GLY A 147 -13.62 -2.84 24.27
C GLY A 147 -12.62 -3.16 23.18
N ASN A 148 -12.24 -2.11 22.46
CA ASN A 148 -11.22 -2.16 21.41
C ASN A 148 -9.89 -1.61 21.91
N GLY A 149 -8.80 -2.16 21.40
CA GLY A 149 -7.46 -1.77 21.82
C GLY A 149 -6.36 -2.34 20.93
N ARG A 150 -5.12 -2.21 21.38
CA ARG A 150 -3.93 -2.75 20.71
C ARG A 150 -3.00 -3.39 21.74
N GLY A 151 -2.33 -4.47 21.33
CA GLY A 151 -1.38 -5.16 22.16
C GLY A 151 -2.02 -5.71 23.45
N TYR A 152 -1.43 -5.35 24.58
CA TYR A 152 -1.80 -5.84 25.90
C TYR A 152 -2.01 -4.66 26.85
N VAL A 153 -3.08 -4.71 27.64
CA VAL A 153 -3.34 -3.76 28.72
C VAL A 153 -3.59 -4.55 29.99
N SER A 154 -2.84 -4.23 31.05
CA SER A 154 -2.98 -4.91 32.33
C SER A 154 -4.25 -4.48 33.07
N ALA A 155 -4.76 -5.33 33.96
CA ALA A 155 -5.92 -5.01 34.79
C ALA A 155 -5.72 -3.71 35.60
N SER A 156 -4.49 -3.44 36.07
CA SER A 156 -4.15 -2.24 36.84
C SER A 156 -4.18 -0.93 36.04
N GLU A 157 -4.08 -0.99 34.71
CA GLU A 157 -4.11 0.19 33.84
C GLU A 157 -5.54 0.53 33.36
N GLN A 158 -6.53 -0.29 33.71
CA GLN A 158 -7.92 -0.09 33.32
C GLN A 158 -8.56 1.03 34.15
N ASN A 159 -9.23 1.98 33.50
CA ASN A 159 -9.97 3.03 34.21
C ASN A 159 -11.32 2.51 34.73
N MET A 160 -11.56 2.63 36.04
CA MET A 160 -12.77 2.21 36.73
C MET A 160 -13.73 3.36 37.08
N GLU A 161 -13.37 4.62 36.83
CA GLU A 161 -14.05 5.83 37.37
C GLU A 161 -15.56 5.93 37.03
N GLU A 162 -16.04 5.20 36.01
CA GLU A 162 -17.44 5.18 35.58
C GLU A 162 -18.09 3.79 35.65
N LYS A 163 -17.41 2.80 36.26
CA LYS A 163 -17.92 1.42 36.30
C LYS A 163 -18.76 1.18 37.55
N ALA A 164 -19.86 0.46 37.37
CA ALA A 164 -20.73 0.08 38.48
C ALA A 164 -19.97 -0.80 39.48
N VAL A 165 -20.40 -0.76 40.73
CA VAL A 165 -19.82 -1.58 41.80
C VAL A 165 -19.94 -3.07 41.43
N GLY A 166 -18.84 -3.81 41.61
CA GLY A 166 -18.75 -5.24 41.33
C GLY A 166 -18.14 -5.61 39.97
N PHE A 167 -17.86 -4.64 39.09
CA PHE A 167 -16.99 -4.90 37.94
C PHE A 167 -15.55 -5.06 38.41
N ILE A 168 -14.87 -6.09 37.91
CA ILE A 168 -13.47 -6.40 38.17
C ILE A 168 -12.71 -6.26 36.85
N PRO A 169 -11.62 -5.46 36.80
CA PRO A 169 -10.80 -5.34 35.62
C PRO A 169 -10.00 -6.62 35.40
N ILE A 170 -9.84 -7.02 34.15
CA ILE A 170 -9.00 -8.13 33.76
C ILE A 170 -7.96 -7.67 32.74
N ASP A 171 -6.89 -8.44 32.62
CA ASP A 171 -5.92 -8.19 31.56
C ASP A 171 -6.56 -8.45 30.19
N SER A 172 -6.44 -7.47 29.30
CA SER A 172 -7.05 -7.50 27.98
C SER A 172 -5.99 -7.72 26.90
N ILE A 173 -6.16 -8.79 26.13
CA ILE A 173 -5.28 -9.13 25.00
C ILE A 173 -5.99 -8.73 23.70
N TYR A 174 -5.59 -7.61 23.11
CA TYR A 174 -6.18 -7.06 21.89
C TYR A 174 -5.45 -7.51 20.61
N SER A 175 -4.59 -8.52 20.68
CA SER A 175 -3.84 -8.99 19.51
C SER A 175 -4.62 -10.06 18.74
N PRO A 176 -5.16 -9.76 17.55
CA PRO A 176 -5.81 -10.78 16.72
C PRO A 176 -4.80 -11.71 16.04
N ILE A 177 -3.56 -11.24 15.84
CA ILE A 177 -2.49 -12.01 15.22
C ILE A 177 -1.70 -12.75 16.30
N LEU A 178 -1.64 -14.07 16.16
CA LEU A 178 -1.02 -14.97 17.13
C LEU A 178 0.45 -15.23 16.78
N LYS A 179 0.74 -15.38 15.49
CA LYS A 179 2.07 -15.73 15.00
C LYS A 179 2.28 -15.17 13.61
N VAL A 180 3.47 -14.65 13.36
CA VAL A 180 3.92 -14.25 12.03
C VAL A 180 5.30 -14.83 11.81
N ASN A 181 5.47 -15.52 10.68
CA ASN A 181 6.76 -16.01 10.20
C ASN A 181 7.05 -15.40 8.84
N PHE A 182 8.32 -15.21 8.51
CA PHE A 182 8.70 -14.84 7.17
C PHE A 182 10.01 -15.51 6.77
N SER A 183 10.17 -15.74 5.48
CA SER A 183 11.40 -16.20 4.86
C SER A 183 11.64 -15.42 3.57
N VAL A 184 12.90 -15.22 3.22
CA VAL A 184 13.29 -14.55 1.98
C VAL A 184 13.94 -15.58 1.07
N SER A 185 13.54 -15.58 -0.19
CA SER A 185 14.08 -16.42 -1.27
C SER A 185 14.53 -15.54 -2.42
N HIS A 186 15.36 -16.05 -3.33
CA HIS A 186 15.77 -15.30 -4.51
C HIS A 186 14.83 -15.53 -5.69
N GLN A 187 14.58 -14.49 -6.48
CA GLN A 187 13.78 -14.54 -7.70
C GLN A 187 14.56 -13.90 -8.85
N ARG A 188 14.44 -14.48 -10.05
CA ARG A 188 15.00 -13.91 -11.27
C ARG A 188 13.99 -12.95 -11.89
N VAL A 189 14.46 -11.75 -12.26
CA VAL A 189 13.71 -10.76 -13.03
C VAL A 189 14.57 -10.39 -14.24
N LYS A 190 14.04 -10.66 -15.44
CA LYS A 190 14.77 -10.51 -16.71
C LYS A 190 16.11 -11.27 -16.65
N GLU A 191 17.23 -10.58 -16.83
CA GLU A 191 18.58 -11.16 -16.81
C GLU A 191 19.19 -11.25 -15.39
N ARG A 192 18.64 -10.53 -14.41
CA ARG A 192 19.20 -10.45 -13.04
C ARG A 192 18.54 -11.48 -12.11
N MET A 193 19.35 -12.18 -11.31
CA MET A 193 18.91 -13.27 -10.43
C MET A 193 18.83 -12.92 -8.94
N ASN A 194 19.24 -11.72 -8.55
CA ASN A 194 19.51 -11.37 -7.16
C ASN A 194 18.34 -10.66 -6.45
N PHE A 195 17.16 -10.57 -7.05
CA PHE A 195 16.00 -9.97 -6.39
C PHE A 195 15.50 -10.86 -5.25
N ASP A 196 14.98 -10.23 -4.21
CA ASP A 196 14.35 -10.88 -3.07
C ASP A 196 12.87 -11.16 -3.36
N LYS A 197 12.40 -12.32 -2.92
CA LYS A 197 10.99 -12.68 -2.80
C LYS A 197 10.70 -12.99 -1.35
N LEU A 198 9.83 -12.19 -0.75
CA LEU A 198 9.40 -12.32 0.64
C LEU A 198 8.19 -13.25 0.72
N ILE A 199 8.33 -14.34 1.48
CA ILE A 199 7.23 -15.24 1.84
C ILE A 199 6.84 -14.93 3.28
N LEU A 200 5.58 -14.57 3.52
CA LEU A 200 5.05 -14.16 4.81
C LEU A 200 3.89 -15.09 5.20
N GLU A 201 3.97 -15.69 6.38
CA GLU A 201 2.94 -16.54 6.95
C GLU A 201 2.32 -15.85 8.16
N ILE A 202 0.99 -15.71 8.17
CA ILE A 202 0.25 -15.00 9.21
C ILE A 202 -0.78 -15.96 9.81
N HIS A 203 -0.73 -16.15 11.13
CA HIS A 203 -1.73 -16.90 11.89
C HIS A 203 -2.60 -15.95 12.72
N SER A 204 -3.92 -16.05 12.55
CA SER A 204 -4.93 -15.24 13.22
C SER A 204 -5.82 -16.08 14.13
N ASN A 205 -6.34 -15.46 15.20
CA ASN A 205 -7.40 -16.05 16.01
C ASN A 205 -8.78 -16.04 15.33
N GLY A 206 -8.89 -15.49 14.12
CA GLY A 206 -10.10 -15.45 13.30
C GLY A 206 -10.91 -14.16 13.43
N SER A 207 -10.55 -13.26 14.36
CA SER A 207 -11.23 -11.95 14.47
C SER A 207 -10.89 -10.98 13.37
N VAL A 208 -9.67 -11.07 12.84
CA VAL A 208 -9.21 -10.34 11.66
C VAL A 208 -8.60 -11.33 10.68
N GLU A 209 -9.07 -11.33 9.45
CA GLU A 209 -8.50 -12.22 8.42
C GLU A 209 -7.05 -11.85 8.08
N PRO A 210 -6.19 -12.82 7.73
CA PRO A 210 -4.78 -12.58 7.39
C PRO A 210 -4.58 -11.53 6.30
N ILE A 211 -5.41 -11.52 5.25
CA ILE A 211 -5.30 -10.56 4.14
C ILE A 211 -5.62 -9.13 4.60
N VAL A 212 -6.63 -8.99 5.45
CA VAL A 212 -7.04 -7.70 6.04
C VAL A 212 -5.96 -7.21 7.01
N ALA A 213 -5.39 -8.11 7.81
CA ALA A 213 -4.30 -7.78 8.72
C ALA A 213 -3.04 -7.28 7.99
N LEU A 214 -2.69 -7.92 6.86
CA LEU A 214 -1.58 -7.50 6.00
C LEU A 214 -1.85 -6.10 5.42
N PHE A 215 -3.05 -5.88 4.88
CA PHE A 215 -3.48 -4.57 4.37
C PHE A 215 -3.40 -3.46 5.43
N LEU A 216 -3.96 -3.72 6.63
CA LEU A 216 -3.92 -2.77 7.74
C LEU A 216 -2.49 -2.45 8.16
N SER A 217 -1.62 -3.46 8.21
CA SER A 217 -0.21 -3.29 8.56
C SER A 217 0.54 -2.44 7.53
N ALA A 218 0.35 -2.72 6.25
CA ALA A 218 0.92 -1.92 5.17
C ALA A 218 0.42 -0.47 5.20
N LYS A 219 -0.88 -0.26 5.46
CA LYS A 219 -1.47 1.08 5.62
C LYS A 219 -0.84 1.85 6.79
N ILE A 220 -0.72 1.23 7.97
CA ILE A 220 -0.09 1.85 9.15
C ILE A 220 1.34 2.29 8.83
N LEU A 221 2.11 1.43 8.14
CA LEU A 221 3.48 1.73 7.75
C LEU A 221 3.56 2.89 6.76
N ARG A 222 2.74 2.87 5.71
CA ARG A 222 2.68 3.95 4.72
C ARG A 222 2.32 5.28 5.39
N ASP A 223 1.34 5.30 6.28
CA ASP A 223 0.92 6.52 6.97
C ASP A 223 2.01 7.04 7.93
N MET A 224 2.80 6.14 8.54
CA MET A 224 3.95 6.49 9.38
C MET A 224 5.11 7.07 8.56
N VAL A 225 5.54 6.36 7.51
CA VAL A 225 6.63 6.80 6.62
C VAL A 225 6.24 8.07 5.86
N GLY A 226 4.97 8.20 5.45
CA GLY A 226 4.46 9.39 4.78
C GLY A 226 4.48 10.64 5.65
N LYS A 227 4.46 10.51 6.99
CA LYS A 227 4.71 11.64 7.90
C LYS A 227 6.19 11.97 8.02
N ILE A 228 7.06 10.97 8.01
CA ILE A 228 8.53 11.13 8.02
C ILE A 228 9.00 11.78 6.72
N SER A 229 8.37 11.48 5.59
CA SER A 229 8.73 12.02 4.27
C SER A 229 8.35 13.49 4.06
N ARG A 230 7.76 14.19 5.04
CA ARG A 230 7.32 15.60 4.89
C ARG A 230 8.44 16.63 5.05
N PHE A 231 9.69 16.18 5.12
CA PHE A 231 10.86 17.03 5.18
C PHE A 231 11.46 17.13 3.77
N GLU A 232 11.32 18.31 3.16
CA GLU A 232 12.02 18.76 1.94
C GLU A 232 11.59 18.11 0.62
N THR A 233 11.09 18.96 -0.28
CA THR A 233 10.89 18.80 -1.73
C THR A 233 11.06 17.37 -2.28
N GLU A 234 9.96 16.75 -2.72
CA GLU A 234 9.98 15.40 -3.29
C GLU A 234 10.95 15.30 -4.48
N PRO A 235 11.98 14.42 -4.40
CA PRO A 235 12.83 14.14 -5.54
C PRO A 235 12.04 13.39 -6.61
N GLN A 236 12.36 13.62 -7.87
CA GLN A 236 11.72 12.93 -8.99
C GLN A 236 12.52 11.66 -9.32
N TYR A 237 11.83 10.53 -9.47
CA TYR A 237 12.46 9.31 -9.95
C TYR A 237 12.70 9.41 -11.45
N ILE A 238 13.89 9.00 -11.89
CA ILE A 238 14.17 8.70 -13.30
C ILE A 238 13.34 7.45 -13.62
N ARG A 239 12.29 7.59 -14.42
CA ARG A 239 11.56 6.42 -14.92
C ARG A 239 12.44 5.74 -15.97
N GLU A 240 12.77 4.47 -15.75
CA GLU A 240 13.13 3.59 -16.87
C GLU A 240 11.90 3.49 -17.77
N VAL A 241 11.97 4.09 -18.95
CA VAL A 241 10.92 3.96 -19.96
C VAL A 241 11.08 2.57 -20.56
N GLU A 242 10.24 1.63 -20.13
CA GLU A 242 10.06 0.38 -20.88
C GLU A 242 9.34 0.73 -22.19
N LEU A 243 10.10 0.86 -23.28
CA LEU A 243 9.52 0.87 -24.62
C LEU A 243 8.93 -0.52 -24.90
N ASP A 244 7.79 -0.56 -25.58
CA ASP A 244 7.28 -1.79 -26.16
C ASP A 244 8.37 -2.42 -27.05
N PRO A 245 8.72 -3.70 -26.89
CA PRO A 245 9.72 -4.37 -27.72
C PRO A 245 9.48 -4.18 -29.23
N GLU A 246 8.22 -4.11 -29.67
CA GLU A 246 7.86 -3.90 -31.07
C GLU A 246 8.18 -2.46 -31.54
N LEU A 247 7.96 -1.46 -30.68
CA LEU A 247 8.29 -0.06 -30.98
C LEU A 247 9.81 0.17 -31.02
N GLU A 248 10.56 -0.50 -30.15
CA GLU A 248 12.03 -0.41 -30.11
C GLU A 248 12.66 -1.08 -31.33
N GLU A 249 12.11 -2.21 -31.79
CA GLU A 249 12.52 -2.86 -33.03
C GLU A 249 12.19 -2.00 -34.26
N MET A 250 10.99 -1.41 -34.31
CA MET A 250 10.57 -0.51 -35.37
C MET A 250 11.50 0.71 -35.48
N GLU A 251 11.84 1.34 -34.35
CA GLU A 251 12.78 2.47 -34.31
C GLU A 251 14.17 2.08 -34.82
N ARG A 252 14.68 0.93 -34.38
CA ARG A 252 15.97 0.41 -34.86
C ARG A 252 15.97 0.23 -36.38
N ILE A 253 14.91 -0.35 -36.93
CA ILE A 253 14.79 -0.57 -38.38
C ILE A 253 14.69 0.75 -39.14
N LEU A 254 13.86 1.70 -38.67
CA LEU A 254 13.70 3.01 -39.33
C LEU A 254 14.98 3.84 -39.32
N ALA A 255 15.81 3.71 -38.27
CA ALA A 255 17.10 4.39 -38.14
C ALA A 255 18.23 3.77 -38.99
N LEU A 256 18.04 2.58 -39.57
CA LEU A 256 19.07 1.96 -40.42
C LEU A 256 19.30 2.80 -41.68
N PRO A 257 20.54 2.87 -42.18
CA PRO A 257 20.82 3.51 -43.44
C PRO A 257 20.27 2.69 -44.60
N VAL A 258 19.75 3.36 -45.64
CA VAL A 258 19.18 2.73 -46.86
C VAL A 258 20.15 1.76 -47.55
N ARG A 259 21.46 1.93 -47.33
CA ARG A 259 22.52 1.07 -47.88
C ARG A 259 22.45 -0.38 -47.36
N GLU A 260 21.85 -0.62 -46.20
CA GLU A 260 21.75 -1.94 -45.59
C GLU A 260 20.65 -2.83 -46.20
N ILE A 261 19.69 -2.26 -46.94
CA ILE A 261 18.61 -3.04 -47.61
C ILE A 261 19.12 -3.83 -48.84
N GLU A 262 20.41 -3.73 -49.17
CA GLU A 262 21.07 -4.39 -50.32
C GLU A 262 20.32 -4.12 -51.64
N LEU A 263 20.15 -2.83 -51.95
CA LEU A 263 19.54 -2.36 -53.18
C LEU A 263 20.53 -2.40 -54.35
N THR A 264 20.02 -2.48 -55.59
CA THR A 264 20.85 -2.32 -56.79
C THR A 264 21.57 -0.98 -56.81
N VAL A 265 22.75 -0.94 -57.44
CA VAL A 265 23.56 0.28 -57.61
C VAL A 265 22.74 1.43 -58.20
N ARG A 266 21.75 1.12 -59.06
CA ARG A 266 20.84 2.11 -59.62
C ARG A 266 19.89 2.69 -58.57
N ALA A 267 19.21 1.84 -57.78
CA ALA A 267 18.29 2.30 -56.75
C ALA A 267 19.02 3.07 -55.64
N ALA A 268 20.18 2.60 -55.19
CA ALA A 268 20.99 3.28 -54.18
C ALA A 268 21.47 4.67 -54.63
N ASN A 269 21.91 4.82 -55.88
CA ASN A 269 22.33 6.11 -56.42
C ASN A 269 21.16 7.08 -56.62
N CYS A 270 19.97 6.57 -56.97
CA CYS A 270 18.78 7.40 -57.07
C CYS A 270 18.30 7.90 -55.70
N LEU A 271 18.39 7.07 -54.66
CA LEU A 271 18.03 7.45 -53.28
C LEU A 271 19.03 8.45 -52.69
N ALA A 272 20.33 8.24 -52.92
CA ALA A 272 21.37 9.20 -52.53
C ALA A 272 21.22 10.56 -53.24
N ALA A 273 20.81 10.56 -54.51
CA ALA A 273 20.53 11.81 -55.24
C ALA A 273 19.22 12.50 -54.80
N ALA A 274 18.35 11.79 -54.08
CA ALA A 274 17.10 12.30 -53.53
C ALA A 274 17.21 12.70 -52.05
N GLU A 275 18.43 12.67 -51.48
CA GLU A 275 18.72 12.96 -50.07
C GLU A 275 17.94 12.04 -49.10
N ILE A 276 17.68 10.79 -49.51
CA ILE A 276 17.04 9.77 -48.67
C ILE A 276 18.15 8.90 -48.08
N GLU A 277 18.45 9.09 -46.79
CA GLU A 277 19.58 8.45 -46.12
C GLU A 277 19.16 7.27 -45.24
N THR A 278 18.00 7.35 -44.59
CA THR A 278 17.49 6.32 -43.66
C THR A 278 16.28 5.55 -44.21
N ILE A 279 16.00 4.38 -43.65
CA ILE A 279 14.79 3.61 -43.98
C ILE A 279 13.54 4.40 -43.62
N GLY A 280 13.55 5.15 -42.50
CA GLY A 280 12.48 6.08 -42.12
C GLY A 280 12.18 7.11 -43.20
N ASP A 281 13.22 7.77 -43.73
CA ASP A 281 13.06 8.73 -44.82
C ASP A 281 12.43 8.09 -46.06
N LEU A 282 12.79 6.84 -46.36
CA LEU A 282 12.28 6.09 -47.51
C LEU A 282 10.80 5.74 -47.36
N VAL A 283 10.39 5.20 -46.21
CA VAL A 283 8.99 4.78 -45.99
C VAL A 283 8.05 5.97 -45.78
N SER A 284 8.57 7.15 -45.39
CA SER A 284 7.79 8.40 -45.33
C SER A 284 7.29 8.87 -46.71
N LYS A 285 7.93 8.43 -47.80
CA LYS A 285 7.56 8.85 -49.16
C LYS A 285 6.52 7.92 -49.77
N THR A 286 5.58 8.51 -50.48
CA THR A 286 4.59 7.76 -51.27
C THR A 286 5.18 7.29 -52.60
N GLU A 287 4.66 6.20 -53.16
CA GLU A 287 5.06 5.70 -54.48
C GLU A 287 5.00 6.77 -55.58
N ALA A 288 3.99 7.64 -55.51
CA ALA A 288 3.81 8.74 -56.45
C ALA A 288 4.88 9.84 -56.33
N GLN A 289 5.46 10.04 -55.14
CA GLN A 289 6.60 10.94 -54.93
C GLN A 289 7.90 10.28 -55.40
N MET A 290 8.06 8.98 -55.17
CA MET A 290 9.25 8.23 -55.61
C MET A 290 9.43 8.26 -57.13
N LEU A 291 8.34 8.15 -57.89
CA LEU A 291 8.36 8.22 -59.36
C LEU A 291 8.69 9.60 -59.94
N LYS A 292 8.70 10.67 -59.12
CA LYS A 292 9.08 12.02 -59.57
C LYS A 292 10.59 12.26 -59.54
N TYR A 293 11.35 11.41 -58.84
CA TYR A 293 12.81 11.56 -58.77
C TYR A 293 13.48 11.22 -60.10
N ARG A 294 14.48 12.03 -60.46
CA ARG A 294 15.20 11.91 -61.73
C ARG A 294 15.86 10.54 -61.83
N ASN A 295 15.64 9.85 -62.95
CA ASN A 295 16.16 8.50 -63.26
C ASN A 295 15.57 7.34 -62.43
N PHE A 296 14.55 7.60 -61.61
CA PHE A 296 13.79 6.59 -60.88
C PHE A 296 12.80 5.89 -61.81
N GLY A 297 12.80 4.56 -61.84
CA GLY A 297 12.01 3.76 -62.78
C GLY A 297 11.15 2.69 -62.10
N LYS A 298 10.13 2.18 -62.80
CA LYS A 298 9.19 1.17 -62.28
C LYS A 298 9.89 -0.07 -61.69
N LYS A 299 10.97 -0.53 -62.33
CA LYS A 299 11.77 -1.68 -61.85
C LYS A 299 12.47 -1.41 -60.51
N SER A 300 12.93 -0.19 -60.27
CA SER A 300 13.56 0.19 -58.99
C SER A 300 12.51 0.38 -57.88
N LEU A 301 11.30 0.83 -58.24
CA LEU A 301 10.18 0.91 -57.31
C LEU A 301 9.74 -0.50 -56.86
N GLU A 302 9.54 -1.42 -57.79
CA GLU A 302 9.20 -2.82 -57.49
C GLU A 302 10.26 -3.49 -56.60
N GLU A 303 11.53 -3.23 -56.86
CA GLU A 303 12.65 -3.72 -56.06
C GLU A 303 12.61 -3.19 -54.61
N ILE A 304 12.34 -1.89 -54.43
CA ILE A 304 12.23 -1.27 -53.10
C ILE A 304 11.03 -1.84 -52.34
N VAL A 305 9.86 -1.94 -52.97
CA VAL A 305 8.65 -2.49 -52.35
C VAL A 305 8.88 -3.93 -51.88
N GLN A 306 9.46 -4.79 -52.74
CA GLN A 306 9.76 -6.18 -52.38
C GLN A 306 10.74 -6.31 -51.20
N LYS A 307 11.71 -5.39 -51.11
CA LYS A 307 12.68 -5.39 -50.02
C LYS A 307 12.10 -4.85 -48.71
N LEU A 308 11.26 -3.82 -48.77
CA LEU A 308 10.55 -3.30 -47.59
C LEU A 308 9.57 -4.32 -46.99
N THR A 309 8.91 -5.14 -47.81
CA THR A 309 8.04 -6.22 -47.33
C THR A 309 8.78 -7.25 -46.48
N LYS A 310 10.10 -7.41 -46.61
CA LYS A 310 10.90 -8.31 -45.75
C LYS A 310 11.05 -7.80 -44.31
N TYR A 311 10.83 -6.51 -44.10
CA TYR A 311 10.88 -5.84 -42.81
C TYR A 311 9.47 -5.44 -42.33
N ASP A 312 8.42 -5.97 -42.96
CA ASP A 312 7.02 -5.60 -42.72
C ASP A 312 6.71 -4.10 -42.89
N LEU A 313 7.51 -3.40 -43.71
CA LEU A 313 7.36 -1.99 -44.02
C LEU A 313 6.69 -1.76 -45.39
N HIS A 314 6.04 -0.61 -45.54
CA HIS A 314 5.44 -0.16 -46.81
C HIS A 314 5.70 1.34 -47.05
N LEU A 315 5.53 1.79 -48.30
CA LEU A 315 5.71 3.19 -48.67
C LEU A 315 4.47 4.01 -48.28
N GLY A 316 4.70 5.23 -47.78
CA GLY A 316 3.64 6.13 -47.29
C GLY A 316 3.24 5.89 -45.83
N MET A 317 4.13 5.29 -45.02
CA MET A 317 3.91 5.14 -43.59
C MET A 317 3.99 6.51 -42.87
N ASP A 318 3.21 6.67 -41.81
CA ASP A 318 3.24 7.85 -40.95
C ASP A 318 4.42 7.77 -39.97
N VAL A 319 5.62 8.01 -40.50
CA VAL A 319 6.87 7.98 -39.73
C VAL A 319 6.89 9.08 -38.68
N ASP A 320 6.40 10.27 -39.01
CA ASP A 320 6.27 11.38 -38.05
C ASP A 320 5.35 10.99 -36.89
N GLY A 321 4.25 10.28 -37.15
CA GLY A 321 3.37 9.74 -36.10
C GLY A 321 4.03 8.68 -35.23
N ILE A 322 4.83 7.77 -35.82
CA ILE A 322 5.59 6.73 -35.11
C ILE A 322 6.70 7.36 -34.26
N GLU A 323 7.48 8.27 -34.82
CA GLU A 323 8.51 9.03 -34.11
C GLU A 323 7.92 9.89 -32.99
N ASN A 324 6.75 10.50 -33.20
CA ASN A 324 6.04 11.22 -32.16
C ASN A 324 5.48 10.28 -31.08
N GLN A 325 5.06 9.06 -31.41
CA GLN A 325 4.65 8.07 -30.41
C GLN A 325 5.85 7.56 -29.59
N ILE A 326 7.00 7.37 -30.24
CA ILE A 326 8.26 7.02 -29.57
C ILE A 326 8.75 8.19 -28.72
N ALA A 327 8.68 9.42 -29.23
CA ALA A 327 9.05 10.64 -28.52
C ALA A 327 8.07 10.96 -27.39
N ASP A 328 6.77 10.70 -27.53
CA ASP A 328 5.77 10.82 -26.46
C ASP A 328 5.96 9.73 -25.41
N ALA A 329 6.24 8.48 -25.81
CA ALA A 329 6.61 7.40 -24.89
C ALA A 329 7.87 7.77 -24.07
N ARG A 330 8.86 8.41 -24.69
CA ARG A 330 10.08 8.91 -24.03
C ARG A 330 9.88 10.19 -23.22
N SER A 331 9.06 11.12 -23.69
CA SER A 331 8.80 12.43 -23.04
C SER A 331 7.76 12.37 -21.92
N ARG A 332 6.96 11.30 -21.81
CA ARG A 332 6.27 10.98 -20.56
C ARG A 332 7.24 10.70 -19.38
N GLY A 333 8.55 10.64 -19.65
CA GLY A 333 9.64 10.69 -18.67
C GLY A 333 10.18 12.09 -18.31
N ILE A 334 9.78 13.15 -19.02
CA ILE A 334 10.03 14.57 -18.67
C ILE A 334 8.80 15.37 -19.09
N ARG A 335 7.87 15.67 -18.17
CA ARG A 335 6.81 16.63 -18.51
C ARG A 335 7.43 18.01 -18.72
N ILE A 336 7.53 18.45 -19.98
CA ILE A 336 7.50 19.86 -20.30
C ILE A 336 6.03 20.29 -20.24
N GLU A 337 5.51 20.46 -19.03
CA GLU A 337 4.32 21.28 -18.81
C GLU A 337 4.78 22.54 -18.09
N ASP A 338 5.26 23.49 -18.89
CA ASP A 338 5.07 24.94 -18.74
C ASP A 338 5.94 25.66 -19.79
N MET A 339 5.56 25.57 -21.07
CA MET A 339 5.90 26.66 -22.00
C MET A 339 4.73 27.65 -21.98
N PRO A 340 4.93 28.90 -21.49
CA PRO A 340 3.91 29.91 -21.61
C PRO A 340 3.63 30.16 -23.10
N LYS A 341 2.37 29.99 -23.50
CA LYS A 341 1.88 30.40 -24.82
C LYS A 341 2.28 31.85 -25.05
N VAL A 342 3.09 32.10 -26.07
CA VAL A 342 3.38 33.44 -26.59
C VAL A 342 2.04 34.05 -26.98
N LYS A 343 1.54 34.98 -26.14
CA LYS A 343 0.45 35.88 -26.52
C LYS A 343 1.08 37.07 -27.23
N ASN A 344 0.62 37.29 -28.45
CA ASN A 344 0.97 38.42 -29.29
C ASN A 344 0.77 39.75 -28.55
N GLU A 345 1.71 40.66 -28.79
CA GLU A 345 1.64 42.07 -28.43
C GLU A 345 0.40 42.71 -29.05
N GLU A 346 -0.38 43.43 -28.25
CA GLU A 346 -1.14 44.59 -28.73
C GLU A 346 -1.47 45.53 -27.54
N GLU A 347 -0.95 46.76 -27.69
CA GLU A 347 -1.39 48.05 -27.15
C GLU A 347 -1.59 48.27 -25.64
N LYS A 348 -0.65 49.06 -25.08
CA LYS A 348 -0.90 49.94 -23.92
C LYS A 348 -1.86 51.07 -24.31
N PRO A 349 -2.66 51.55 -23.34
CA PRO A 349 -2.61 52.97 -23.00
C PRO A 349 -2.21 53.23 -21.54
N ALA A 350 -1.78 54.46 -21.30
CA ALA A 350 -1.14 55.01 -20.11
C ALA A 350 -2.06 55.11 -18.87
N PRO A 351 -1.52 55.36 -17.66
CA PRO A 351 -2.25 55.25 -16.40
C PRO A 351 -2.97 56.56 -16.03
N GLU A 352 -4.21 56.44 -15.53
CA GLU A 352 -4.88 57.48 -14.75
C GLU A 352 -4.85 57.14 -13.26
N GLU A 353 -4.61 58.18 -12.47
CA GLU A 353 -4.47 58.25 -11.02
C GLU A 353 -5.79 57.89 -10.29
N THR A 354 -5.71 57.25 -9.11
CA THR A 354 -6.34 57.72 -7.84
C THR A 354 -6.12 56.74 -6.70
N GLU A 355 -5.48 57.25 -5.64
CA GLU A 355 -5.74 57.12 -4.19
C GLU A 355 -6.54 55.90 -3.65
N ASP A 356 -5.90 55.08 -2.81
CA ASP A 356 -6.25 54.89 -1.38
C ASP A 356 -5.43 53.75 -0.74
N GLU A 357 -4.47 54.08 0.15
CA GLU A 357 -3.91 53.12 1.13
C GLU A 357 -3.76 53.79 2.50
N VAL A 358 -4.47 53.27 3.50
CA VAL A 358 -4.34 53.61 4.93
C VAL A 358 -3.43 52.56 5.61
N PRO A 359 -2.48 52.93 6.49
CA PRO A 359 -1.43 52.03 6.96
C PRO A 359 -1.80 51.17 8.19
N ALA A 360 -1.19 49.99 8.29
CA ALA A 360 -1.30 49.05 9.41
C ALA A 360 -0.45 49.43 10.66
N PRO A 361 -0.82 49.00 11.89
CA PRO A 361 -0.13 49.42 13.13
C PRO A 361 1.07 48.53 13.53
N PRO A 362 2.06 49.06 14.31
CA PRO A 362 3.31 48.37 14.62
C PRO A 362 3.27 47.46 15.87
N ARG A 363 4.12 46.42 15.87
CA ARG A 363 4.29 45.41 16.95
C ARG A 363 5.17 45.93 18.12
N LYS A 364 4.88 45.48 19.34
CA LYS A 364 5.62 45.81 20.60
C LYS A 364 6.85 44.90 20.83
N PRO A 365 7.92 45.40 21.51
CA PRO A 365 9.14 44.64 21.80
C PRO A 365 9.15 43.88 23.15
N VAL A 366 9.98 42.84 23.23
CA VAL A 366 10.16 41.86 24.33
C VAL A 366 11.17 42.35 25.39
N PRO A 367 10.98 42.11 26.71
CA PRO A 367 11.91 42.56 27.76
C PRO A 367 13.05 41.55 28.10
N PRO A 368 14.19 42.02 28.66
CA PRO A 368 15.39 41.20 28.88
C PRO A 368 15.48 40.52 30.28
N SER A 369 16.29 39.46 30.33
CA SER A 369 16.55 38.55 31.46
C SER A 369 17.33 39.18 32.63
N LYS A 370 16.87 38.98 33.88
CA LYS A 370 17.55 39.42 35.12
C LYS A 370 18.62 38.42 35.60
N LYS A 371 19.79 38.95 35.97
CA LYS A 371 20.94 38.27 36.62
C LYS A 371 20.70 37.96 38.10
N LYS A 372 21.29 36.86 38.58
CA LYS A 372 21.43 36.42 39.99
C LYS A 372 22.27 37.41 40.84
N VAL A 373 21.89 37.62 42.10
CA VAL A 373 22.75 38.16 43.18
C VAL A 373 22.57 37.34 44.47
N LYS A 374 23.67 37.23 45.22
CA LYS A 374 24.00 36.39 46.38
C LYS A 374 23.36 36.83 47.72
N ASN A 375 23.14 35.82 48.58
CA ASN A 375 23.14 35.70 50.06
C ASN A 375 22.99 36.91 51.01
N ALA A 376 22.14 36.73 52.04
CA ALA A 376 22.22 37.08 53.48
C ALA A 376 20.76 37.15 54.00
N THR A 377 20.31 36.59 55.12
CA THR A 377 20.87 36.04 56.37
C THR A 377 19.92 34.95 56.86
#